data_AF-A0A7S3HP61-F1
#
_entry.id   AF-A0A7S3HP61-F1
#
_cell.length_a   1.000
_cell.length_b   1.000
_cell.length_c   1.000
_cell.angle_alpha   90.00
_cell.angle_beta   90.00
_cell.angle_gamma   90.00
#
_symmetry.space_group_name_H-M   'P 1'
#
loop_
_entity.id
_entity.type
_entity.pdbx_description
1 polymer ?
#
loop_
_entity_poly.entity_id
_entity_poly.type
_entity_poly.pdbx_seq_one_letter_code
_entity_poly.pdbx_strand_id
1 'polypeptide(L)'
;KGLEEVEQELRSLDIPMHLLMGDPVVNIPAFVCEHEAMLLVTDFSPLRTGVSWINGIAAALDSNVATTSAASKSKASSVRRIPLVQVDAHNVVPCWVASPKLEYGARTIRSKIS
;
A
#
# COMPACT_ATOMS: atom_id res chain seq x y z
N LYS A 1 4.15 -20.06 -10.06
CA LYS A 1 2.83 -20.23 -10.71
C LYS A 1 1.97 -18.99 -10.55
N GLY A 2 1.30 -18.73 -9.43
CA GLY A 2 0.43 -17.54 -9.31
C GLY A 2 1.10 -16.20 -9.65
N LEU A 3 2.30 -15.93 -9.14
CA LEU A 3 3.03 -14.69 -9.47
C LEU A 3 3.50 -14.62 -10.94
N GLU A 4 3.80 -15.77 -11.54
CA GLU A 4 4.23 -15.88 -12.94
C GLU A 4 3.04 -15.64 -13.88
N GLU A 5 1.86 -16.12 -13.52
CA GLU A 5 0.60 -15.89 -14.25
C GLU A 5 0.22 -14.40 -14.23
N VAL A 6 0.31 -13.76 -13.06
CA VAL A 6 0.07 -12.30 -12.93
C VAL A 6 1.05 -11.48 -13.77
N GLU A 7 2.33 -11.87 -13.81
CA GLU A 7 3.33 -11.17 -14.64
C GLU A 7 2.99 -11.25 -16.13
N GLN A 8 2.56 -12.42 -16.60
CA GLN A 8 2.18 -12.63 -18.00
C GLN A 8 0.94 -11.81 -18.37
N GLU A 9 -0.07 -11.77 -17.50
CA GLU A 9 -1.28 -10.97 -17.70
C GLU A 9 -0.96 -9.47 -17.75
N LEU A 10 -0.19 -8.96 -16.79
CA LEU A 10 0.23 -7.55 -16.77
C LEU A 10 1.05 -7.17 -18.01
N ARG A 11 1.97 -8.05 -18.43
CA ARG A 11 2.76 -7.85 -19.65
C ARG A 11 1.87 -7.78 -20.90
N SER A 12 0.80 -8.56 -20.98
CA SER A 12 -0.16 -8.50 -22.11
C SER A 12 -0.93 -7.17 -22.18
N LEU A 13 -1.01 -6.45 -21.06
CA LEU A 13 -1.66 -5.14 -20.91
C LEU A 13 -0.67 -3.96 -20.94
N ASP A 14 0.62 -4.23 -21.20
CA ASP A 14 1.70 -3.24 -21.15
C ASP A 14 1.85 -2.56 -19.77
N ILE A 15 1.56 -3.32 -18.70
CA ILE A 15 1.72 -2.87 -17.32
C ILE A 15 2.99 -3.50 -16.73
N PRO A 16 3.98 -2.70 -16.30
CA PRO A 16 5.20 -3.24 -15.73
C PRO A 16 4.97 -3.81 -14.33
N MET A 17 5.57 -4.97 -14.06
CA MET A 17 5.58 -5.61 -12.75
C MET A 17 6.99 -5.59 -12.15
N HIS A 18 7.12 -5.04 -10.95
CA HIS A 18 8.40 -4.92 -10.25
C HIS A 18 8.41 -5.81 -9.01
N LEU A 19 9.43 -6.67 -8.88
CA LEU A 19 9.65 -7.49 -7.70
C LEU A 19 10.77 -6.88 -6.84
N LEU A 20 10.40 -6.28 -5.72
CA LEU A 20 11.34 -5.69 -4.76
C LEU A 20 11.64 -6.69 -3.64
N MET A 21 12.92 -6.95 -3.39
CA MET A 21 13.38 -7.89 -2.36
C MET A 21 14.00 -7.14 -1.18
N GLY A 22 13.63 -7.50 0.05
CA GLY A 22 14.14 -6.88 1.28
C GLY A 22 13.04 -6.27 2.15
N ASP A 23 13.39 -5.25 2.92
CA ASP A 23 12.46 -4.60 3.84
C ASP A 23 11.50 -3.66 3.08
N PRO A 24 10.17 -3.89 3.13
CA PRO A 24 9.20 -3.03 2.46
C PRO A 24 9.18 -1.59 2.99
N VAL A 25 9.52 -1.37 4.26
CA VAL A 25 9.55 -0.02 4.88
C VAL A 25 10.65 0.84 4.28
N VAL A 26 11.71 0.24 3.74
CA VAL A 26 12.81 0.94 3.08
C VAL A 26 12.59 0.98 1.56
N ASN A 27 12.30 -0.17 0.96
CA ASN A 27 12.30 -0.33 -0.48
C ASN A 27 11.11 0.34 -1.16
N ILE A 28 9.91 0.30 -0.56
CA ILE A 28 8.71 0.89 -1.19
C ILE A 28 8.81 2.41 -1.25
N PRO A 29 9.16 3.13 -0.17
CA PRO A 29 9.37 4.58 -0.26
C PRO A 29 10.46 4.97 -1.25
N ALA A 30 11.57 4.24 -1.29
CA ALA A 30 12.64 4.48 -2.26
C ALA A 30 12.16 4.32 -3.70
N PHE A 31 11.44 3.24 -3.99
CA PHE A 31 10.87 2.97 -5.32
C PHE A 31 9.87 4.03 -5.76
N VAL A 32 8.98 4.45 -4.84
CA VAL A 32 8.01 5.52 -5.05
C VAL A 32 8.70 6.84 -5.41
N CYS A 33 9.78 7.20 -4.70
CA CYS A 33 10.55 8.41 -4.99
C CYS A 33 11.29 8.33 -6.33
N GLU A 34 11.94 7.19 -6.63
CA GLU A 34 12.68 6.96 -7.87
C GLU A 34 11.78 7.08 -9.11
N HIS A 35 10.54 6.60 -9.00
CA HIS A 35 9.57 6.61 -10.10
C HIS A 35 8.66 7.84 -10.09
N GLU A 36 8.95 8.83 -9.24
CA GLU A 36 8.16 10.06 -9.05
C GLU A 36 6.65 9.78 -8.87
N ALA A 37 6.33 8.68 -8.19
CA ALA A 37 4.96 8.22 -8.06
C ALA A 37 4.12 9.19 -7.22
N MET A 38 2.87 9.37 -7.65
CA MET A 38 1.96 10.39 -7.12
C MET A 38 1.03 9.88 -6.02
N LEU A 39 0.85 8.56 -5.95
CA LEU A 39 -0.10 7.89 -5.09
C LEU A 39 0.39 6.46 -4.90
N LEU A 40 0.41 6.02 -3.64
CA LEU A 40 0.60 4.62 -3.32
C LEU A 40 -0.75 4.03 -2.92
N VAL A 41 -1.19 2.99 -3.62
CA VAL A 41 -2.41 2.24 -3.28
C VAL A 41 -2.01 0.85 -2.83
N THR A 42 -2.67 0.35 -1.79
CA THR A 42 -2.45 -1.00 -1.27
C THR A 42 -3.78 -1.63 -0.86
N ASP A 43 -3.84 -2.96 -0.92
CA ASP A 43 -4.97 -3.69 -0.38
C ASP A 43 -4.87 -3.79 1.16
N PHE A 44 -6.00 -4.11 1.79
CA PHE A 44 -6.09 -4.29 3.22
C PHE A 44 -5.57 -5.65 3.65
N SER A 45 -4.72 -5.65 4.67
CA SER A 45 -4.33 -6.87 5.39
C SER A 45 -4.70 -6.75 6.87
N PRO A 46 -5.52 -7.67 7.43
CA PRO A 46 -5.82 -7.68 8.86
C PRO A 46 -4.66 -8.19 9.71
N LEU A 47 -3.59 -8.71 9.09
CA LEU A 47 -2.45 -9.31 9.80
C LEU A 47 -1.56 -8.23 10.41
N ARG A 48 -1.13 -8.46 11.66
CA ARG A 48 -0.26 -7.53 12.41
C ARG A 48 0.98 -7.10 11.63
N THR A 49 1.62 -8.05 10.94
CA THR A 49 2.81 -7.77 10.11
C THR A 49 2.50 -6.80 8.97
N GLY A 50 1.42 -7.03 8.22
CA GLY A 50 1.00 -6.16 7.13
C GLY A 50 0.65 -4.75 7.63
N VAL A 51 -0.11 -4.66 8.72
CA VAL A 51 -0.43 -3.37 9.37
C VAL A 51 0.84 -2.64 9.81
N SER A 52 1.80 -3.34 10.42
CA SER A 52 3.08 -2.74 10.84
C SER A 52 3.88 -2.20 9.65
N TRP A 53 3.90 -2.92 8.53
CA TRP A 53 4.57 -2.45 7.31
C TRP A 53 3.91 -1.20 6.75
N ILE A 54 2.59 -1.18 6.61
CA ILE A 54 1.86 -0.01 6.09
C ILE A 54 2.10 1.23 6.97
N ASN A 55 2.06 1.08 8.30
CA ASN A 55 2.34 2.19 9.21
C ASN A 55 3.79 2.70 9.07
N GLY A 56 4.76 1.78 8.94
CA GLY A 56 6.16 2.14 8.71
C GLY A 56 6.38 2.88 7.39
N ILE A 57 5.76 2.39 6.31
CA ILE A 57 5.82 3.01 4.98
C ILE A 57 5.18 4.40 5.02
N ALA A 58 4.02 4.56 5.65
CA ALA A 58 3.35 5.85 5.79
C ALA A 58 4.25 6.86 6.53
N ALA A 59 4.88 6.45 7.63
CA ALA A 59 5.84 7.29 8.36
C ALA A 59 7.06 7.66 7.51
N ALA A 60 7.61 6.71 6.74
CA ALA A 60 8.75 6.94 5.86
C ALA A 60 8.42 7.90 4.69
N LEU A 61 7.23 7.78 4.09
CA LEU A 61 6.75 8.69 3.06
C LEU A 61 6.52 10.11 3.61
N ASP A 62 6.06 10.23 4.86
CA ASP A 62 5.90 11.50 5.54
C ASP A 62 7.25 12.17 5.90
N SER A 63 8.28 11.39 6.22
CA SER A 63 9.62 11.92 6.50
C SER A 63 10.39 12.31 5.23
N ASN A 64 10.16 11.62 4.12
CA ASN A 64 10.85 11.84 2.84
C ASN A 64 10.32 13.05 2.05
N VAL A 65 9.47 13.86 2.69
CA VAL A 65 8.92 15.13 2.17
C VAL A 65 10.00 16.15 1.74
N ALA A 66 11.26 15.93 2.10
CA ALA A 66 12.40 16.65 1.55
C ALA A 66 13.37 15.67 0.90
N THR A 67 13.33 15.56 -0.44
CA THR A 67 14.47 15.59 -1.37
C THR A 67 14.01 15.01 -2.71
N THR A 68 13.25 15.78 -3.49
CA THR A 68 13.30 15.60 -4.95
C THR A 68 14.66 16.11 -5.40
N SER A 69 15.54 15.19 -5.81
CA SER A 69 16.81 15.48 -6.45
C SER A 69 16.61 16.38 -7.66
N ALA A 70 17.47 17.39 -7.74
CA ALA A 70 17.65 18.32 -8.83
C ALA A 70 17.55 17.70 -10.23
N ALA A 71 16.55 18.10 -11.03
CA ALA A 71 16.66 18.01 -12.50
C ALA A 71 15.69 18.90 -13.30
N SER A 72 14.55 19.38 -12.76
CA SER A 72 13.68 20.31 -13.49
C SER A 72 13.50 21.64 -12.79
N LYS A 73 14.35 22.57 -13.22
CA LYS A 73 14.41 23.99 -12.88
C LYS A 73 13.16 24.69 -13.44
N SER A 74 11.99 24.50 -12.84
CA SER A 74 10.83 25.37 -13.09
C SER A 74 9.84 25.38 -11.91
N LYS A 75 10.06 26.37 -11.04
CA LYS A 75 9.03 27.20 -10.37
C LYS A 75 7.96 26.46 -9.52
N ALA A 76 8.06 26.74 -8.20
CA ALA A 76 7.20 26.29 -7.09
C ALA A 76 7.50 24.88 -6.55
N SER A 77 8.62 24.80 -5.82
CA SER A 77 8.91 23.78 -4.81
C SER A 77 7.72 23.68 -3.85
N SER A 78 6.80 22.78 -4.14
CA SER A 78 5.68 22.43 -3.28
C SER A 78 6.06 21.12 -2.63
N VAL A 79 6.35 21.18 -1.34
CA VAL A 79 6.42 20.06 -0.40
C VAL A 79 5.38 19.00 -0.81
N ARG A 80 5.82 17.92 -1.47
CA ARG A 80 4.91 16.93 -2.06
C ARG A 80 4.83 15.73 -1.14
N ARG A 81 3.80 15.72 -0.29
CA ARG A 81 3.40 14.55 0.48
C ARG A 81 2.79 13.51 -0.47
N ILE A 82 3.27 12.28 -0.44
CA ILE A 82 2.73 11.20 -1.27
C ILE A 82 1.66 10.46 -0.46
N PRO A 83 0.37 10.52 -0.86
CA PRO A 83 -0.69 9.81 -0.16
C PRO A 83 -0.52 8.30 -0.28
N LEU A 84 -0.76 7.60 0.84
CA LEU A 84 -0.94 6.15 0.90
C LEU A 84 -2.43 5.88 1.14
N VAL A 85 -3.07 5.19 0.21
CA VAL A 85 -4.49 4.82 0.29
C VAL A 85 -4.61 3.31 0.42
N GLN A 86 -5.30 2.86 1.45
CA GLN A 86 -5.65 1.46 1.65
C GLN A 86 -7.07 1.20 1.18
N VAL A 87 -7.27 0.12 0.42
CA VAL A 87 -8.57 -0.33 -0.10
C VAL A 87 -8.82 -1.74 0.42
N ASP A 88 -10.07 -2.11 0.70
CA ASP A 88 -10.44 -3.51 0.97
C ASP A 88 -11.04 -4.11 -0.29
N ALA A 89 -10.22 -4.80 -1.07
CA ALA A 89 -10.66 -5.43 -2.32
C ALA A 89 -11.32 -6.80 -2.10
N HIS A 90 -11.21 -7.37 -0.89
CA HIS A 90 -11.65 -8.73 -0.60
C HIS A 90 -13.03 -8.80 0.07
N ASN A 91 -13.44 -7.76 0.78
CA ASN A 91 -14.73 -7.74 1.48
C ASN A 91 -15.76 -6.81 0.82
N VAL A 92 -17.03 -7.24 0.81
CA VAL A 92 -18.16 -6.42 0.34
C VAL A 92 -18.37 -5.21 1.25
N VAL A 93 -18.22 -5.41 2.57
CA VAL A 93 -18.20 -4.35 3.57
C VAL A 93 -16.79 -4.33 4.17
N PRO A 94 -16.05 -3.21 4.11
CA PRO A 94 -14.69 -3.17 4.62
C PRO A 94 -14.61 -3.65 6.07
N CYS A 95 -13.61 -4.46 6.40
CA CYS A 95 -13.52 -5.08 7.73
C CYS A 95 -13.61 -4.06 8.89
N TRP A 96 -13.01 -2.88 8.72
CA TRP A 96 -13.02 -1.82 9.73
C TRP A 96 -14.36 -1.08 9.86
N VAL A 97 -15.26 -1.22 8.89
CA VAL A 97 -16.65 -0.71 8.96
C VAL A 97 -17.56 -1.78 9.57
N ALA A 98 -17.35 -3.04 9.20
CA ALA A 98 -18.23 -4.14 9.58
C ALA A 98 -18.30 -4.36 11.11
N SER A 99 -17.20 -4.18 11.85
CA SER A 99 -17.17 -4.31 13.30
C SER A 99 -15.98 -3.57 13.93
N PRO A 100 -16.17 -2.82 15.05
CA PRO A 100 -15.07 -2.25 15.81
C PRO A 100 -14.29 -3.29 16.63
N LYS A 101 -14.82 -4.52 16.73
CA LYS A 101 -14.21 -5.62 17.47
C LYS A 101 -13.64 -6.65 16.51
N LEU A 102 -12.35 -6.96 16.69
CA LEU A 102 -11.72 -8.11 16.07
C LEU A 102 -12.25 -9.38 16.75
N GLU A 103 -13.05 -10.15 16.00
CA GLU A 103 -13.62 -11.40 16.49
C GLU A 103 -12.60 -12.53 16.32
N TYR A 104 -12.40 -13.30 17.39
CA TYR A 104 -11.37 -14.35 17.41
C TYR A 104 -11.74 -15.57 16.54
N GLY A 105 -13.02 -15.73 16.20
CA GLY A 105 -13.44 -16.77 15.25
C GLY A 105 -14.92 -16.68 14.90
N ALA A 106 -15.33 -17.44 13.87
CA ALA A 106 -16.70 -17.40 13.34
C ALA A 106 -17.79 -17.69 14.40
N ARG A 107 -17.48 -18.52 15.42
CA ARG A 107 -18.40 -18.82 16.52
C ARG A 107 -18.83 -17.58 17.31
N THR A 108 -17.95 -16.59 17.47
CA THR A 108 -18.26 -15.37 18.25
C THR A 108 -19.06 -14.35 17.45
N ILE A 109 -19.11 -14.51 16.12
CA ILE A 109 -19.91 -13.69 15.21
C ILE A 109 -21.35 -14.21 15.12
N ARG A 110 -21.55 -15.54 15.18
CA ARG A 110 -22.86 -16.18 14.93
C ARG A 110 -24.00 -15.64 15.79
N SER A 111 -23.75 -15.25 17.04
CA SER A 111 -24.79 -14.71 17.93
C SER A 111 -25.18 -13.26 17.63
N LYS A 112 -24.54 -12.60 16.67
CA LYS A 112 -24.75 -11.18 16.33
C LYS A 112 -25.45 -10.96 14.99
N ILE A 113 -25.73 -12.01 14.22
CA ILE A 113 -26.39 -11.98 12.90
C ILE A 113 -27.83 -12.55 13.02
N SER A 114 -28.54 -12.25 14.12
CA SER A 114 -29.93 -12.66 14.34
C SER A 114 -30.90 -11.56 13.95
#